data_AF-A0A126RR31-F1
#
_entry.id   AF-A0A126RR31-F1
#
_cell.length_a   1.000
_cell.length_b   1.000
_cell.length_c   1.000
_cell.angle_alpha   90.00
_cell.angle_beta   90.00
_cell.angle_gamma   90.00
#
_symmetry.space_group_name_H-M   'P 1'
#
loop_
_entity.id
_entity.type
_entity.pdbx_description
1 polymer ?
#
loop_
_entity_poly.entity_id
_entity_poly.type
_entity_poly.pdbx_seq_one_letter_code
_entity_poly.pdbx_strand_id
1 'polypeptide(L)'
;MADAPDPEVERLAAYRKAVDRLPVLTRVIFLLVRLDALSYDEIARRLSIDPQTVESCLVEALGMIRIMLDGAEPRRRNDPRIALAEADLHRRHRAYCKERLAALGIAGPIPWFEDGDDDQTLMQMIVAAMPPRVHDTFILNRVEQLSYAQIAKRLGTFQRIVRHRMLRAIRHIVRGPDRFEQWLRDVASAPATIN
;
A
#
# COMPACT_ATOMS: atom_id res chain seq x y z
N MET A 1 17.70 -7.06 35.19
CA MET A 1 16.33 -7.59 35.03
C MET A 1 15.64 -6.69 34.03
N ALA A 2 15.42 -7.16 32.81
CA ALA A 2 14.72 -6.38 31.80
C ALA A 2 13.28 -6.20 32.27
N ASP A 3 12.85 -4.94 32.37
CA ASP A 3 11.47 -4.57 32.67
C ASP A 3 10.57 -5.25 31.62
N ALA A 4 9.65 -6.10 32.06
CA ALA A 4 8.71 -6.71 31.15
C ALA A 4 7.86 -5.58 30.55
N PRO A 5 7.66 -5.54 29.22
CA PRO A 5 6.87 -4.48 28.62
C PRO A 5 5.48 -4.44 29.27
N ASP A 6 4.97 -3.23 29.50
CA ASP A 6 3.64 -3.01 30.05
C ASP A 6 2.60 -3.86 29.29
N PRO A 7 1.79 -4.67 29.98
CA PRO A 7 0.79 -5.52 29.34
C PRO A 7 -0.19 -4.74 28.45
N GLU A 8 -0.43 -3.45 28.71
CA GLU A 8 -1.23 -2.60 27.82
C GLU A 8 -0.52 -2.30 26.50
N VAL A 9 0.79 -2.01 26.56
CA VAL A 9 1.63 -1.80 25.37
C VAL A 9 1.73 -3.07 24.53
N GLU A 10 1.87 -4.23 25.17
CA GLU A 10 1.91 -5.52 24.47
C GLU A 10 0.59 -5.84 23.76
N ARG A 11 -0.55 -5.60 24.43
CA ARG A 11 -1.89 -5.75 23.84
C ARG A 11 -2.10 -4.81 22.66
N LEU A 12 -1.70 -3.54 22.79
CA LEU A 12 -1.80 -2.56 21.70
C LEU A 12 -0.93 -2.97 20.51
N ALA A 13 0.29 -3.44 20.75
CA ALA A 13 1.18 -3.95 19.70
C ALA A 13 0.60 -5.18 19.00
N ALA A 14 0.02 -6.12 19.75
CA ALA A 14 -0.66 -7.29 19.20
C ALA A 14 -1.87 -6.89 18.33
N TYR A 15 -2.68 -5.96 18.81
CA TYR A 15 -3.81 -5.42 18.06
C TYR A 15 -3.37 -4.73 16.77
N ARG A 16 -2.32 -3.88 16.83
CA ARG A 16 -1.77 -3.21 15.65
C ARG A 16 -1.28 -4.22 14.62
N LYS A 17 -0.54 -5.24 15.06
CA LYS A 17 -0.07 -6.33 14.20
C LYS A 17 -1.23 -7.10 13.56
N ALA A 18 -2.31 -7.33 14.31
CA ALA A 18 -3.51 -7.98 13.77
C ALA A 18 -4.18 -7.11 12.70
N VAL A 19 -4.34 -5.81 12.96
CA VAL A 19 -4.87 -4.87 11.96
C VAL A 19 -3.99 -4.84 10.72
N ASP A 20 -2.66 -4.73 10.84
CA ASP A 20 -1.73 -4.65 9.70
C ASP A 20 -1.75 -5.92 8.80
N ARG A 21 -2.22 -7.06 9.32
CA ARG A 21 -2.36 -8.33 8.57
C ARG A 21 -3.69 -8.50 7.86
N LEU A 22 -4.64 -7.58 8.06
CA LEU A 22 -5.92 -7.63 7.36
C LEU A 22 -5.73 -7.41 5.84
N PRO A 23 -6.60 -8.03 5.01
CA PRO A 23 -6.74 -7.69 3.59
C PRO A 23 -6.84 -6.19 3.36
N VAL A 24 -6.26 -5.68 2.26
CA VAL A 24 -6.15 -4.23 2.03
C VAL A 24 -7.51 -3.53 2.09
N LEU A 25 -8.50 -4.00 1.34
CA LEU A 25 -9.85 -3.42 1.35
C LEU A 25 -10.47 -3.46 2.75
N THR A 26 -10.49 -4.65 3.36
CA THR A 26 -11.02 -4.90 4.71
C THR A 26 -10.37 -4.00 5.77
N ARG A 27 -9.06 -3.82 5.69
CA ARG A 27 -8.26 -2.97 6.58
C ARG A 27 -8.58 -1.49 6.40
N VAL A 28 -8.65 -1.01 5.16
CA VAL A 28 -8.99 0.40 4.88
C VAL A 28 -10.39 0.70 5.40
N ILE A 29 -11.38 -0.13 5.07
CA ILE A 29 -12.75 0.05 5.54
C ILE A 29 -12.82 0.02 7.08
N PHE A 30 -12.14 -0.93 7.72
CA PHE A 30 -12.08 -1.00 9.18
C PHE A 30 -11.53 0.29 9.81
N LEU A 31 -10.44 0.85 9.25
CA LEU A 31 -9.84 2.08 9.74
C LEU A 31 -10.71 3.31 9.47
N LEU A 32 -11.38 3.39 8.31
CA LEU A 32 -12.31 4.48 8.00
C LEU A 32 -13.48 4.53 9.00
N VAL A 33 -13.99 3.37 9.40
CA VAL A 33 -15.04 3.30 10.44
C VAL A 33 -14.49 3.65 11.82
N ARG A 34 -13.31 3.12 12.19
CA ARG A 34 -12.83 3.16 13.58
C ARG A 34 -12.01 4.39 13.93
N LEU A 35 -11.29 4.97 12.98
CA LEU A 35 -10.43 6.13 13.19
C LEU A 35 -11.01 7.38 12.55
N ASP A 36 -11.52 7.28 11.33
CA ASP A 36 -12.08 8.42 10.59
C ASP A 36 -13.57 8.64 10.88
N ALA A 37 -14.20 7.75 11.67
CA ALA A 37 -15.59 7.80 12.10
C ALA A 37 -16.61 7.97 10.95
N LEU A 38 -16.27 7.48 9.75
CA LEU A 38 -17.21 7.50 8.62
C LEU A 38 -18.30 6.45 8.79
N SER A 39 -19.53 6.83 8.42
CA SER A 39 -20.65 5.90 8.33
C SER A 39 -20.49 4.91 7.17
N TYR A 40 -21.22 3.80 7.22
CA TYR A 40 -21.13 2.77 6.18
C TYR A 40 -21.60 3.31 4.83
N ASP A 41 -22.67 4.12 4.82
CA ASP A 41 -23.19 4.75 3.62
C ASP A 41 -22.21 5.77 3.01
N GLU A 42 -21.48 6.51 3.85
CA GLU A 42 -20.43 7.41 3.36
C GLU A 42 -19.29 6.63 2.70
N ILE A 43 -18.80 5.57 3.33
CA ILE A 43 -17.74 4.73 2.77
C ILE A 43 -18.21 4.10 1.45
N ALA A 44 -19.42 3.53 1.44
CA ALA A 44 -20.02 2.90 0.28
C ALA A 44 -20.14 3.87 -0.90
N ARG A 45 -20.66 5.09 -0.65
CA ARG A 45 -20.76 6.13 -1.67
C ARG A 45 -19.41 6.60 -2.18
N ARG A 46 -18.44 6.86 -1.29
CA ARG A 46 -17.12 7.40 -1.68
C ARG A 46 -16.29 6.38 -2.45
N LEU A 47 -16.36 5.10 -2.06
CA LEU A 47 -15.68 4.01 -2.78
C LEU A 47 -16.47 3.47 -3.97
N SER A 48 -17.72 3.90 -4.15
CA SER A 48 -18.67 3.36 -5.15
C SER A 48 -18.84 1.84 -5.03
N ILE A 49 -19.12 1.35 -3.82
CA ILE A 49 -19.39 -0.07 -3.52
C ILE A 49 -20.73 -0.22 -2.80
N ASP A 50 -21.23 -1.44 -2.69
CA ASP A 50 -22.47 -1.73 -1.96
C ASP A 50 -22.29 -1.57 -0.43
N PRO A 51 -23.24 -0.97 0.30
CA PRO A 51 -23.17 -0.86 1.77
C PRO A 51 -23.03 -2.21 2.49
N GLN A 52 -23.61 -3.29 1.95
CA GLN A 52 -23.43 -4.64 2.52
C GLN A 52 -21.99 -5.13 2.36
N THR A 53 -21.25 -4.68 1.34
CA THR A 53 -19.82 -4.98 1.23
C THR A 53 -19.03 -4.34 2.37
N VAL A 54 -19.35 -3.09 2.74
CA VAL A 54 -18.75 -2.41 3.89
C VAL A 54 -18.99 -3.20 5.17
N GLU A 55 -20.23 -3.62 5.40
CA GLU A 55 -20.60 -4.47 6.54
C GLU A 55 -19.86 -5.82 6.53
N SER A 56 -19.82 -6.51 5.39
CA SER A 56 -19.09 -7.77 5.23
C SER A 56 -17.60 -7.61 5.55
N CYS A 57 -16.96 -6.52 5.12
CA CYS A 57 -15.58 -6.20 5.48
C CYS A 57 -15.42 -5.95 6.98
N LEU A 58 -16.35 -5.28 7.65
CA LEU A 58 -16.27 -5.08 9.10
C LEU A 58 -16.38 -6.40 9.87
N VAL A 59 -17.32 -7.26 9.46
CA VAL A 59 -17.47 -8.59 10.07
C VAL A 59 -16.22 -9.44 9.85
N GLU A 60 -15.65 -9.41 8.64
CA GLU A 60 -14.38 -10.09 8.35
C GLU A 60 -13.23 -9.54 9.22
N ALA A 61 -13.06 -8.22 9.29
CA ALA A 61 -12.01 -7.58 10.08
C ALA A 61 -12.05 -8.01 11.55
N LEU A 62 -13.23 -7.90 12.17
CA LEU A 62 -13.41 -8.24 13.58
C LEU A 62 -13.18 -9.73 13.84
N GLY A 63 -13.64 -10.61 12.94
CA GLY A 63 -13.40 -12.05 13.01
C GLY A 63 -11.90 -12.38 12.91
N MET A 64 -11.21 -11.81 11.92
CA MET A 64 -9.77 -12.04 11.72
C MET A 64 -8.94 -11.51 12.89
N ILE A 65 -9.23 -10.29 13.38
CA ILE A 65 -8.54 -9.71 14.53
C ILE A 65 -8.70 -10.61 15.76
N ARG A 66 -9.92 -11.06 16.07
CA ARG A 66 -10.18 -11.95 17.19
C ARG A 66 -9.33 -13.23 17.11
N ILE A 67 -9.38 -13.91 15.97
CA ILE A 67 -8.61 -15.16 15.75
C ILE A 67 -7.11 -14.93 15.94
N MET A 68 -6.57 -13.81 15.44
CA MET A 68 -5.16 -13.46 15.59
C MET A 68 -4.78 -13.14 17.04
N LEU A 69 -5.65 -12.46 17.78
CA LEU A 69 -5.44 -12.17 19.21
C LEU A 69 -5.51 -13.46 20.06
N ASP A 70 -6.30 -14.44 19.63
CA ASP A 70 -6.35 -15.78 20.22
C ASP A 70 -5.11 -16.64 19.82
N GLY A 71 -4.17 -16.09 19.05
CA GLY A 71 -2.92 -16.77 18.65
C GLY A 71 -3.06 -17.72 17.46
N ALA A 72 -4.20 -17.70 16.77
CA ALA A 72 -4.47 -18.55 15.62
C ALA A 72 -4.30 -17.80 14.28
N GLU A 73 -4.12 -18.57 13.19
CA GLU A 73 -3.99 -18.03 11.85
C GLU A 73 -5.39 -17.79 11.24
N PRO A 74 -5.74 -16.55 10.86
CA PRO A 74 -7.03 -16.26 10.26
C PRO A 74 -7.08 -16.78 8.82
N ARG A 75 -8.26 -17.25 8.41
CA ARG A 75 -8.55 -17.53 6.99
C ARG A 75 -9.45 -16.44 6.45
N ARG A 76 -9.20 -15.99 5.22
CA ARG A 76 -10.11 -15.05 4.54
C ARG A 76 -11.50 -15.68 4.46
N ARG A 77 -12.51 -14.84 4.65
CA ARG A 77 -13.88 -15.24 4.38
C ARG A 77 -14.05 -15.15 2.86
N ASN A 78 -14.39 -16.26 2.21
CA ASN A 78 -14.67 -16.26 0.76
C ASN A 78 -16.03 -15.59 0.48
N ASP A 79 -16.19 -14.33 0.89
CA ASP A 79 -17.40 -13.56 0.67
C ASP A 79 -17.40 -13.00 -0.77
N PRO A 80 -18.36 -13.41 -1.62
CA PRO A 80 -18.41 -12.98 -3.02
C PRO A 80 -18.60 -11.46 -3.16
N ARG A 81 -19.23 -10.79 -2.18
CA ARG A 81 -19.43 -9.33 -2.21
C ARG A 81 -18.11 -8.59 -2.08
N ILE A 82 -17.27 -9.04 -1.15
CA ILE A 82 -15.92 -8.49 -0.95
C ILE A 82 -15.09 -8.74 -2.20
N ALA A 83 -15.09 -9.97 -2.73
CA ALA A 83 -14.31 -10.32 -3.91
C ALA A 83 -14.68 -9.49 -5.15
N LEU A 84 -15.98 -9.31 -5.41
CA LEU A 84 -16.46 -8.50 -6.54
C LEU A 84 -16.08 -7.03 -6.40
N ALA A 85 -16.21 -6.46 -5.20
CA ALA A 85 -15.85 -5.08 -4.92
C ALA A 85 -14.32 -4.85 -5.00
N GLU A 86 -13.52 -5.77 -4.46
CA GLU A 86 -12.06 -5.72 -4.52
C GLU A 86 -11.59 -5.78 -5.99
N ALA A 87 -12.18 -6.66 -6.81
CA ALA A 87 -11.87 -6.74 -8.25
C ALA A 87 -12.23 -5.46 -9.02
N ASP A 88 -13.39 -4.85 -8.75
CA ASP A 88 -13.78 -3.56 -9.35
C ASP A 88 -12.83 -2.43 -8.94
N LEU A 89 -12.49 -2.34 -7.65
CA LEU A 89 -11.58 -1.34 -7.12
C LEU A 89 -10.17 -1.49 -7.72
N HIS A 90 -9.65 -2.72 -7.83
CA HIS A 90 -8.38 -2.98 -8.52
C HIS A 90 -8.43 -2.56 -9.98
N ARG A 91 -9.52 -2.86 -10.71
CA ARG A 91 -9.69 -2.41 -12.10
C ARG A 91 -9.63 -0.88 -12.21
N ARG A 92 -10.29 -0.15 -11.31
CA ARG A 92 -10.25 1.33 -11.29
C ARG A 92 -8.88 1.87 -10.90
N HIS A 93 -8.22 1.25 -9.92
CA HIS A 93 -6.84 1.61 -9.53
C HIS A 93 -5.86 1.38 -10.68
N ARG A 94 -5.95 0.26 -11.40
CA ARG A 94 -5.11 -0.01 -12.59
C ARG A 94 -5.30 1.05 -13.68
N ALA A 95 -6.53 1.54 -13.88
CA ALA A 95 -6.80 2.64 -14.80
C ALA A 95 -6.14 3.95 -14.33
N TYR A 96 -6.31 4.31 -13.05
CA TYR A 96 -5.61 5.44 -12.43
C TYR A 96 -4.08 5.34 -12.60
N CYS A 97 -3.50 4.17 -12.32
CA CYS A 97 -2.06 3.94 -12.44
C CYS A 97 -1.56 4.11 -13.87
N LYS A 98 -2.32 3.64 -14.86
CA LYS A 98 -1.99 3.81 -16.28
C LYS A 98 -1.92 5.29 -16.66
N GLU A 99 -2.91 6.08 -16.25
CA GLU A 99 -2.93 7.53 -16.53
C GLU A 99 -1.76 8.26 -15.85
N ARG A 100 -1.47 7.92 -14.59
CA ARG A 100 -0.37 8.52 -13.83
C ARG A 100 0.99 8.19 -14.41
N LEU A 101 1.23 6.93 -14.82
CA LEU A 101 2.48 6.54 -15.47
C LEU A 101 2.65 7.23 -16.84
N ALA A 102 1.57 7.33 -17.61
CA ALA A 102 1.58 8.07 -18.88
C ALA A 102 1.96 9.55 -18.68
N ALA A 103 1.44 10.20 -17.64
CA ALA A 103 1.78 11.58 -17.29
C ALA A 103 3.26 11.76 -16.89
N LEU A 104 3.94 10.70 -16.45
CA LEU A 104 5.39 10.69 -16.18
C LEU A 104 6.24 10.38 -17.41
N GLY A 105 5.62 10.16 -18.57
CA GLY A 105 6.31 9.71 -19.79
C GLY A 105 6.77 8.25 -19.73
N ILE A 106 6.27 7.46 -18.77
CA ILE A 106 6.54 6.02 -18.68
C ILE A 106 5.48 5.32 -19.55
N ALA A 107 5.78 5.20 -20.84
CA ALA A 107 4.91 4.56 -21.81
C ALA A 107 5.28 3.08 -21.98
N GLY A 108 4.27 2.20 -21.94
CA GLY A 108 4.43 0.78 -22.18
C GLY A 108 3.24 -0.04 -21.67
N PRO A 109 3.06 -1.29 -22.14
CA PRO A 109 2.09 -2.20 -21.54
C PRO A 109 2.50 -2.50 -20.09
N ILE A 110 1.56 -2.34 -19.16
CA ILE A 110 1.76 -2.73 -17.77
C ILE A 110 1.42 -4.22 -17.66
N PRO A 111 2.35 -5.09 -17.22
CA PRO A 111 2.11 -6.52 -17.11
C PRO A 111 1.31 -6.82 -15.85
N TRP A 112 0.01 -6.56 -15.87
CA TRP A 112 -0.89 -6.98 -14.81
C TRP A 112 -0.97 -8.51 -14.78
N PHE A 113 -0.62 -9.12 -13.65
CA PHE A 113 -0.81 -10.55 -13.43
C PHE A 113 -2.07 -10.75 -12.59
N GLU A 114 -2.82 -11.81 -12.86
CA GLU A 114 -4.06 -12.11 -12.11
C GLU A 114 -3.80 -12.31 -10.61
N ASP A 115 -2.70 -13.00 -10.28
CA ASP A 115 -2.26 -13.23 -8.89
C ASP A 115 -1.07 -12.34 -8.49
N GLY A 116 -0.78 -11.31 -9.28
CA GLY A 116 0.37 -10.43 -9.03
C GLY A 116 0.08 -9.30 -8.07
N ASP A 117 1.12 -8.85 -7.38
CA ASP A 117 1.09 -7.61 -6.62
C ASP A 117 1.24 -6.42 -7.59
N ASP A 118 0.12 -5.73 -7.84
CA ASP A 118 0.05 -4.53 -8.69
C ASP A 118 1.03 -3.45 -8.21
N ASP A 119 1.17 -3.23 -6.91
CA ASP A 119 2.05 -2.20 -6.34
C ASP A 119 3.52 -2.54 -6.63
N GLN A 120 3.88 -3.83 -6.56
CA GLN A 120 5.21 -4.31 -6.90
C GLN A 120 5.51 -4.14 -8.39
N THR A 121 4.56 -4.48 -9.27
CA THR A 121 4.68 -4.27 -10.73
C THR A 121 4.92 -2.80 -11.05
N LEU A 122 4.16 -1.90 -10.42
CA LEU A 122 4.30 -0.45 -10.61
C LEU A 122 5.65 0.06 -10.11
N MET A 123 6.11 -0.40 -8.93
CA MET A 123 7.42 -0.03 -8.41
C MET A 123 8.55 -0.44 -9.35
N GLN A 124 8.49 -1.65 -9.93
CA GLN A 124 9.47 -2.12 -10.89
C GLN A 124 9.51 -1.25 -12.14
N MET A 125 8.34 -0.84 -12.67
CA MET A 125 8.28 0.07 -13.82
C MET A 125 8.88 1.44 -13.52
N ILE A 126 8.57 2.02 -12.35
CA ILE A 126 9.12 3.32 -11.94
C ILE A 126 10.64 3.24 -11.80
N VAL A 127 11.16 2.19 -11.16
CA VAL A 127 12.59 1.96 -10.98
C VAL A 127 13.28 1.77 -12.34
N ALA A 128 12.71 0.97 -13.23
CA ALA A 128 13.24 0.73 -14.58
C ALA A 128 13.29 2.02 -15.44
N ALA A 129 12.36 2.95 -15.22
CA ALA A 129 12.34 4.24 -15.91
C ALA A 129 13.32 5.28 -15.34
N MET A 130 14.01 5.00 -14.23
CA MET A 130 14.97 5.93 -13.66
C MET A 130 16.23 6.08 -14.55
N PRO A 131 16.89 7.25 -14.57
CA PRO A 131 18.17 7.39 -15.24
C PRO A 131 19.19 6.35 -14.72
N PRO A 132 20.06 5.75 -15.57
CA PRO A 132 20.89 4.60 -15.19
C PRO A 132 21.68 4.79 -13.89
N ARG A 133 22.35 5.94 -13.72
CA ARG A 133 23.12 6.21 -12.50
C ARG A 133 22.26 6.35 -11.24
N VAL A 134 21.01 6.80 -11.39
CA VAL A 134 20.03 6.89 -10.29
C VAL A 134 19.52 5.50 -9.95
N HIS A 135 19.13 4.73 -10.97
CA HIS A 135 18.75 3.32 -10.87
C HIS A 135 19.82 2.50 -10.12
N ASP A 136 21.06 2.50 -10.60
CA ASP A 136 22.13 1.67 -10.02
C ASP A 136 22.41 2.05 -8.57
N THR A 137 22.42 3.35 -8.27
CA THR A 137 22.59 3.82 -6.90
C THR A 137 21.46 3.33 -5.99
N PHE A 138 20.22 3.34 -6.49
CA PHE A 138 19.05 2.85 -5.76
C PHE A 138 19.11 1.35 -5.53
N ILE A 139 19.45 0.54 -6.54
CA ILE A 139 19.60 -0.91 -6.41
C ILE A 139 20.69 -1.27 -5.40
N LEU A 140 21.88 -0.66 -5.51
CA LEU A 140 22.98 -0.89 -4.57
C LEU A 140 22.58 -0.57 -3.13
N ASN A 141 21.78 0.48 -2.91
CA ASN A 141 21.36 0.85 -1.56
C ASN A 141 20.18 0.03 -1.03
N ARG A 142 19.17 -0.23 -1.86
CA ARG A 142 17.89 -0.81 -1.43
C ARG A 142 17.81 -2.32 -1.56
N VAL A 143 18.53 -2.89 -2.52
CA VAL A 143 18.57 -4.34 -2.76
C VAL A 143 19.84 -4.93 -2.15
N GLU A 144 21.00 -4.37 -2.48
CA GLU A 144 22.28 -4.86 -1.95
C GLU A 144 22.64 -4.29 -0.57
N GLN A 145 21.80 -3.41 -0.01
CA GLN A 145 21.94 -2.84 1.34
C GLN A 145 23.28 -2.14 1.61
N LEU A 146 23.95 -1.65 0.56
CA LEU A 146 25.22 -0.94 0.72
C LEU A 146 24.98 0.46 1.30
N SER A 147 25.87 0.84 2.22
CA SER A 147 25.95 2.21 2.74
C SER A 147 26.39 3.19 1.66
N TYR A 148 26.12 4.48 1.87
CA TYR A 148 26.54 5.52 0.91
C TYR A 148 28.05 5.58 0.71
N ALA A 149 28.84 5.25 1.74
CA ALA A 149 30.30 5.16 1.66
C ALA A 149 30.75 4.00 0.77
N GLN A 150 30.16 2.81 0.94
CA GLN A 150 30.45 1.64 0.11
C GLN A 150 30.07 1.86 -1.35
N ILE A 151 28.91 2.48 -1.61
CA ILE A 151 28.46 2.83 -2.96
C ILE A 151 29.41 3.85 -3.60
N ALA A 152 29.80 4.88 -2.85
CA ALA A 152 30.72 5.91 -3.32
C ALA A 152 32.06 5.29 -3.74
N LYS A 153 32.62 4.40 -2.91
CA LYS A 153 33.84 3.64 -3.22
C LYS A 153 33.65 2.76 -4.47
N ARG A 154 32.56 1.99 -4.55
CA ARG A 154 32.29 1.05 -5.65
C ARG A 154 32.11 1.75 -7.00
N LEU A 155 31.45 2.92 -7.01
CA LEU A 155 31.17 3.68 -8.23
C LEU A 155 32.25 4.73 -8.55
N GLY A 156 33.34 4.81 -7.78
CA GLY A 156 34.39 5.82 -7.97
C GLY A 156 33.87 7.25 -7.86
N THR A 157 33.01 7.53 -6.88
CA THR A 157 32.35 8.84 -6.70
C THR A 157 32.32 9.28 -5.23
N PHE A 158 31.64 10.39 -4.94
CA PHE A 158 31.53 10.95 -3.58
C PHE A 158 30.18 10.64 -2.94
N GLN A 159 30.13 10.51 -1.61
CA GLN A 159 28.88 10.26 -0.86
C GLN A 159 27.81 11.33 -1.12
N ARG A 160 28.20 12.60 -1.32
CA ARG A 160 27.27 13.69 -1.69
C ARG A 160 26.54 13.40 -3.00
N ILE A 161 27.23 12.81 -3.98
CA ILE A 161 26.63 12.42 -5.28
C ILE A 161 25.66 11.25 -5.09
N VAL A 162 26.04 10.26 -4.26
CA VAL A 162 25.15 9.14 -3.88
C VAL A 162 23.87 9.67 -3.25
N ARG A 163 23.97 10.55 -2.24
CA ARG A 163 22.80 11.20 -1.60
C ARG A 163 21.93 11.93 -2.62
N HIS A 164 22.53 12.72 -3.51
CA HIS A 164 21.78 13.43 -4.55
C HIS A 164 21.02 12.46 -5.48
N ARG A 165 21.64 11.35 -5.89
CA ARG A 165 20.99 10.32 -6.70
C ARG A 165 19.87 9.61 -5.94
N MET A 166 20.05 9.31 -4.66
CA MET A 166 18.98 8.74 -3.82
C MET A 166 17.77 9.67 -3.70
N LEU A 167 17.99 10.98 -3.50
CA LEU A 167 16.89 11.96 -3.50
C LEU A 167 16.20 12.06 -4.86
N ARG A 168 16.93 11.85 -5.97
CA ARG A 168 16.30 11.73 -7.30
C ARG A 168 15.44 10.47 -7.40
N ALA A 169 15.93 9.32 -6.95
CA ALA A 169 15.16 8.08 -6.95
C ALA A 169 13.85 8.22 -6.14
N ILE A 170 13.93 8.78 -4.94
CA ILE A 170 12.74 9.06 -4.10
C ILE A 170 11.75 9.96 -4.84
N ARG A 171 12.24 11.00 -5.55
CA ARG A 171 11.35 11.88 -6.34
C ARG A 171 10.66 11.14 -7.49
N HIS A 172 11.28 10.16 -8.11
CA HIS A 172 10.61 9.32 -9.12
C HIS A 172 9.50 8.48 -8.48
N ILE A 173 9.76 7.88 -7.31
CA ILE A 173 8.79 7.07 -6.58
C ILE A 173 7.60 7.91 -6.10
N VAL A 174 7.85 9.04 -5.44
CA VAL A 174 6.80 9.93 -4.89
C VAL A 174 5.91 10.52 -5.99
N ARG A 175 6.43 10.70 -7.20
CA ARG A 175 5.64 11.18 -8.34
C ARG A 175 4.82 10.09 -9.02
N GLY A 176 5.13 8.82 -8.74
CA GLY A 176 4.42 7.65 -9.24
C GLY A 176 2.94 7.63 -8.82
N PRO A 177 2.18 6.66 -9.33
CA PRO A 177 0.85 6.36 -8.78
C PRO A 177 0.93 5.95 -7.32
N ASP A 178 -0.09 6.30 -6.56
CA ASP A 178 -0.27 5.82 -5.19
C ASP A 178 -0.51 4.31 -5.18
N ARG A 179 -0.03 3.68 -4.11
CA ARG A 179 -0.33 2.27 -3.82
C ARG A 179 -1.81 2.06 -3.64
N PHE A 180 -2.30 0.85 -3.94
CA PHE A 180 -3.73 0.54 -3.92
C PHE A 180 -4.40 0.98 -2.60
N GLU A 181 -3.78 0.67 -1.47
CA GLU A 181 -4.28 1.06 -0.15
C GLU A 181 -4.36 2.58 0.05
N GLN A 182 -3.34 3.32 -0.37
CA GLN A 182 -3.31 4.77 -0.22
C GLN A 182 -4.34 5.42 -1.14
N TRP A 183 -4.44 4.93 -2.38
CA TRP A 183 -5.45 5.35 -3.33
C TRP A 183 -6.88 5.14 -2.78
N LEU A 184 -7.16 4.00 -2.15
CA LEU A 184 -8.46 3.76 -1.49
C LEU A 184 -8.75 4.79 -0.39
N ARG A 185 -7.76 5.11 0.45
CA ARG A 185 -7.92 6.14 1.49
C ARG A 185 -8.17 7.52 0.89
N ASP A 186 -7.46 7.88 -0.16
CA ASP A 186 -7.60 9.19 -0.79
C ASP A 186 -8.97 9.32 -1.46
N VAL A 187 -9.43 8.28 -2.16
CA VAL A 187 -10.78 8.21 -2.73
C VAL A 187 -11.85 8.28 -1.63
N ALA A 188 -11.65 7.58 -0.52
CA ALA A 188 -12.57 7.63 0.62
C ALA A 188 -12.50 8.93 1.43
N SER A 189 -11.41 9.70 1.33
CA SER A 189 -11.24 10.97 2.05
C SER A 189 -11.71 12.16 1.22
N ALA A 190 -11.76 12.03 -0.11
CA ALA A 190 -12.28 13.05 -0.98
C ALA A 190 -13.77 13.32 -0.66
N PRO A 191 -14.18 14.60 -0.50
CA PRO A 191 -15.59 14.91 -0.36
C PRO A 191 -16.31 14.45 -1.64
N ALA A 192 -17.45 13.79 -1.48
CA ALA A 192 -18.27 13.39 -2.62
C ALA A 192 -18.58 14.63 -3.45
N THR A 193 -18.13 14.66 -4.71
CA THR A 193 -18.55 15.70 -5.66
C THR A 193 -20.07 15.65 -5.75
N ILE A 194 -20.72 16.67 -5.21
CA ILE A 194 -22.16 16.87 -5.36
C ILE A 194 -22.38 17.19 -6.84
N ASN A 195 -22.90 16.21 -7.59
CA ASN A 195 -23.47 16.43 -8.92
C ASN A 195 -24.92 16.91 -8.77
#